data_AF-A0A6M1E0X4-F1
#
_entry.id   AF-A0A6M1E0X4-F1
#
_cell.length_a   1.000
_cell.length_b   1.000
_cell.length_c   1.000
_cell.angle_alpha   90.00
_cell.angle_beta   90.00
_cell.angle_gamma   90.00
#
_symmetry.space_group_name_H-M   'P 1'
#
loop_
_entity.id
_entity.type
_entity.pdbx_description
1 polymer ?
#
loop_
_entity_poly.entity_id
_entity_poly.type
_entity_poly.pdbx_seq_one_letter_code
_entity_poly.pdbx_strand_id
1 'polypeptide(L)'
;MKKTHYNILTLIFVLTAFAFNTKAQDKLYPNYPESFETGNKQRYAIDDVSLPTGRWRLDNAVIQNQRYETPVSGEYAVRMNQNNTKSAYLQMMFDLPNGATKVEFWYKQFTLDKPCMFQLEYSTNKGKKWQAIGDLIVATNKEKYTKAEFKVDIEGRVRFRINKIGLGDGSKNQEISNGRLNIDDFAVYYKE
;
A
#
# COMPACT_ATOMS: atom_id res chain seq x y z
N MET A 1 74.59 -23.80 -39.20
CA MET A 1 73.67 -23.09 -38.30
C MET A 1 72.39 -22.72 -39.06
N LYS A 2 71.29 -23.45 -38.87
CA LYS A 2 69.96 -23.09 -39.43
C LYS A 2 69.09 -22.57 -38.27
N LYS A 3 68.67 -21.30 -38.34
CA LYS A 3 67.77 -20.67 -37.36
C LYS A 3 66.32 -20.92 -37.79
N THR A 4 65.63 -21.83 -37.11
CA THR A 4 64.19 -22.02 -37.25
C THR A 4 63.47 -20.83 -36.62
N HIS A 5 62.69 -20.09 -37.41
CA HIS A 5 61.85 -19.00 -36.92
C HIS A 5 60.47 -19.54 -36.57
N TYR A 6 60.03 -19.31 -35.33
CA TYR A 6 58.65 -19.60 -34.90
C TYR A 6 57.85 -18.30 -34.98
N ASN A 7 56.83 -18.27 -35.84
CA ASN A 7 55.85 -17.19 -35.90
C ASN A 7 54.80 -17.42 -34.80
N ILE A 8 54.80 -16.55 -33.78
CA ILE A 8 53.77 -16.54 -32.75
C ILE A 8 52.57 -15.77 -33.32
N LEU A 9 51.47 -16.48 -33.59
CA LEU A 9 50.19 -15.87 -33.92
C LEU A 9 49.59 -15.27 -32.63
N THR A 10 49.49 -13.94 -32.55
CA THR A 10 48.83 -13.28 -31.42
C THR A 10 47.31 -13.34 -31.61
N LEU A 11 46.64 -14.16 -30.81
CA LEU A 11 45.18 -14.25 -30.77
C LEU A 11 44.62 -13.06 -29.97
N ILE A 12 44.05 -12.07 -30.65
CA ILE A 12 43.37 -10.93 -30.01
C ILE A 12 41.96 -11.38 -29.61
N PHE A 13 41.73 -11.59 -28.32
CA PHE A 13 40.39 -11.74 -27.75
C PHE A 13 39.75 -10.36 -27.63
N VAL A 14 38.84 -10.00 -28.54
CA VAL A 14 38.01 -8.81 -28.38
C VAL A 14 36.86 -9.19 -27.43
N LEU A 15 37.00 -8.86 -26.15
CA LEU A 15 35.87 -8.89 -25.21
C LEU A 15 34.96 -7.69 -25.53
N THR A 16 33.87 -7.93 -26.26
CA THR A 16 32.76 -6.97 -26.30
C THR A 16 32.04 -7.01 -24.96
N ALA A 17 32.18 -5.95 -24.16
CA ALA A 17 31.37 -5.77 -22.97
C ALA A 17 29.91 -5.54 -23.38
N PHE A 18 29.04 -6.52 -23.12
CA PHE A 18 27.59 -6.29 -23.12
C PHE A 18 27.27 -5.47 -21.87
N ALA A 19 26.89 -4.20 -22.06
CA ALA A 19 26.29 -3.42 -21.00
C ALA A 19 24.90 -4.02 -20.70
N PHE A 20 24.78 -4.75 -19.58
CA PHE A 20 23.48 -5.09 -19.02
C PHE A 20 22.84 -3.79 -18.53
N ASN A 21 21.89 -3.25 -19.30
CA ASN A 21 20.96 -2.26 -18.79
C ASN A 21 20.01 -2.98 -17.82
N THR A 22 20.42 -3.13 -16.56
CA THR A 22 19.50 -3.57 -15.51
C THR A 22 18.50 -2.44 -15.30
N LYS A 23 17.27 -2.63 -15.79
CA LYS A 23 16.16 -1.77 -15.38
C LYS A 23 16.09 -1.87 -13.85
N ALA A 24 16.19 -0.74 -13.15
CA ALA A 24 16.16 -0.74 -11.69
C ALA A 24 14.93 -1.54 -11.21
N GLN A 25 15.16 -2.52 -10.35
CA GLN A 25 14.13 -3.43 -9.89
C GLN A 25 13.35 -2.81 -8.73
N ASP A 26 12.03 -2.91 -8.78
CA ASP A 26 11.18 -2.51 -7.65
C ASP A 26 11.48 -3.40 -6.44
N LYS A 27 11.87 -2.79 -5.34
CA LYS A 27 12.21 -3.46 -4.09
C LYS A 27 11.19 -3.14 -3.01
N LEU A 28 10.68 -4.15 -2.32
CA LEU A 28 9.78 -3.99 -1.19
C LEU A 28 10.53 -3.30 -0.04
N TYR A 29 9.92 -2.30 0.60
CA TYR A 29 10.52 -1.69 1.80
C TYR A 29 10.69 -2.73 2.92
N PRO A 30 11.75 -2.64 3.75
CA PRO A 30 11.92 -3.53 4.89
C PRO A 30 10.71 -3.52 5.83
N ASN A 31 10.37 -4.69 6.38
CA ASN A 31 9.22 -4.92 7.27
C ASN A 31 7.83 -4.74 6.62
N TYR A 32 7.76 -4.51 5.30
CA TYR A 32 6.50 -4.57 4.57
C TYR A 32 6.22 -5.99 4.05
N PRO A 33 4.95 -6.36 3.81
CA PRO A 33 3.73 -5.59 4.07
C PRO A 33 3.48 -5.32 5.57
N GLU A 34 2.80 -4.21 5.87
CA GLU A 34 2.13 -4.04 7.16
C GLU A 34 0.90 -4.93 7.20
N SER A 35 0.97 -6.02 7.98
CA SER A 35 -0.12 -6.99 8.15
C SER A 35 -1.10 -6.64 9.26
N PHE A 36 -0.83 -5.60 10.07
CA PHE A 36 -1.68 -5.18 11.19
C PHE A 36 -1.83 -6.17 12.36
N GLU A 37 -1.17 -7.34 12.30
CA GLU A 37 -1.27 -8.44 13.27
C GLU A 37 -0.89 -8.08 14.72
N THR A 38 -0.08 -7.05 14.91
CA THR A 38 0.33 -6.59 16.25
C THR A 38 -0.51 -5.43 16.78
N GLY A 39 -1.43 -4.92 15.97
CA GLY A 39 -2.31 -3.81 16.31
C GLY A 39 -3.51 -4.25 17.16
N ASN A 40 -3.85 -3.46 18.16
CA ASN A 40 -5.04 -3.69 18.98
C ASN A 40 -5.79 -2.38 19.25
N LYS A 41 -6.62 -1.95 18.30
CA LYS A 41 -7.45 -0.74 18.42
C LYS A 41 -8.92 -1.10 18.27
N GLN A 42 -9.63 -1.23 19.39
CA GLN A 42 -11.01 -1.74 19.44
C GLN A 42 -12.11 -0.66 19.33
N ARG A 43 -11.74 0.62 19.27
CA ARG A 43 -12.70 1.75 19.20
C ARG A 43 -12.46 2.56 17.94
N TYR A 44 -13.54 3.04 17.31
CA TYR A 44 -13.46 3.84 16.08
C TYR A 44 -12.93 5.26 16.28
N ALA A 45 -12.94 5.81 17.49
CA ALA A 45 -12.39 7.14 17.78
C ALA A 45 -10.94 7.25 17.30
N ILE A 46 -10.53 8.42 16.80
CA ILE A 46 -9.19 8.65 16.26
C ILE A 46 -8.10 8.29 17.29
N ASP A 47 -7.10 7.53 16.86
CA ASP A 47 -5.92 7.22 17.68
C ASP A 47 -4.73 6.82 16.81
N ASP A 48 -3.52 6.91 17.39
CA ASP A 48 -2.28 6.48 16.77
C ASP A 48 -1.85 5.10 17.33
N VAL A 49 -1.56 4.14 16.45
CA VAL A 49 -1.11 2.79 16.78
C VAL A 49 0.33 2.59 16.30
N SER A 50 1.19 2.03 17.13
CA SER A 50 2.54 1.61 16.73
C SER A 50 2.47 0.19 16.15
N LEU A 51 2.91 0.03 14.92
CA LEU A 51 2.97 -1.23 14.17
C LEU A 51 4.40 -1.48 13.65
N PRO A 52 4.73 -2.67 13.12
CA PRO A 52 6.10 -3.02 12.71
C PRO A 52 6.65 -2.11 11.61
N THR A 53 5.81 -1.59 10.72
CA THR A 53 6.25 -0.62 9.68
C THR A 53 6.41 0.80 10.21
N GLY A 54 5.79 1.14 11.35
CA GLY A 54 5.87 2.45 11.98
C GLY A 54 4.59 2.86 12.69
N ARG A 55 4.45 4.16 12.99
CA ARG A 55 3.25 4.71 13.64
C ARG A 55 2.17 5.02 12.62
N TRP A 56 0.95 4.54 12.85
CA TRP A 56 -0.21 4.75 11.99
C TRP A 56 -1.34 5.45 12.75
N ARG A 57 -1.99 6.42 12.12
CA ARG A 57 -3.19 7.07 12.61
C ARG A 57 -4.42 6.42 12.01
N LEU A 58 -5.32 5.96 12.86
CA LEU A 58 -6.58 5.35 12.49
C LEU A 58 -7.74 6.25 12.96
N ASP A 59 -8.40 6.91 12.01
CA ASP A 59 -9.58 7.75 12.23
C ASP A 59 -10.83 7.06 11.69
N ASN A 60 -11.85 6.88 12.53
CA ASN A 60 -13.03 6.08 12.23
C ASN A 60 -12.66 4.67 11.72
N ALA A 61 -11.63 4.08 12.33
CA ALA A 61 -11.14 2.75 12.00
C ALA A 61 -10.71 1.97 13.25
N VAL A 62 -10.74 0.64 13.17
CA VAL A 62 -10.30 -0.31 14.20
C VAL A 62 -9.33 -1.32 13.59
N ILE A 63 -8.56 -2.00 14.44
CA ILE A 63 -7.78 -3.20 14.09
C ILE A 63 -8.33 -4.33 14.94
N GLN A 64 -8.85 -5.37 14.30
CA GLN A 64 -9.49 -6.48 15.01
C GLN A 64 -9.43 -7.78 14.21
N ASN A 65 -9.70 -8.87 14.91
CA ASN A 65 -10.00 -10.18 14.37
C ASN A 65 -11.50 -10.42 14.56
N GLN A 66 -12.28 -10.40 13.47
CA GLN A 66 -13.68 -10.83 13.49
C GLN A 66 -13.95 -11.88 12.41
N ARG A 67 -14.81 -12.84 12.75
CA ARG A 67 -15.20 -13.99 11.90
C ARG A 67 -15.55 -13.63 10.45
N TYR A 68 -16.09 -12.44 10.19
CA TYR A 68 -16.54 -12.01 8.86
C TYR A 68 -15.49 -11.23 8.06
N GLU A 69 -14.35 -10.90 8.66
CA GLU A 69 -13.31 -10.13 7.98
C GLU A 69 -12.42 -11.01 7.11
N THR A 70 -12.08 -12.22 7.55
CA THR A 70 -11.32 -13.23 6.78
C THR A 70 -10.14 -12.62 5.99
N PRO A 71 -9.17 -11.96 6.68
CA PRO A 71 -8.03 -11.30 6.06
C PRO A 71 -7.22 -12.23 5.14
N VAL A 72 -6.43 -11.64 4.25
CA VAL A 72 -5.63 -12.41 3.29
C VAL A 72 -4.40 -13.04 3.94
N SER A 73 -3.91 -12.44 5.02
CA SER A 73 -2.85 -12.98 5.87
C SER A 73 -3.26 -12.85 7.33
N GLY A 74 -2.74 -13.75 8.18
CA GLY A 74 -2.96 -13.67 9.63
C GLY A 74 -4.43 -13.70 10.06
N GLU A 75 -4.75 -12.97 11.12
CA GLU A 75 -6.07 -12.92 11.75
C GLU A 75 -6.66 -11.51 11.87
N TYR A 76 -5.85 -10.46 11.72
CA TYR A 76 -6.22 -9.07 11.96
C TYR A 76 -6.25 -8.27 10.67
N ALA A 77 -7.20 -7.35 10.57
CA ALA A 77 -7.25 -6.36 9.50
C ALA A 77 -7.70 -5.01 10.05
N VAL A 78 -7.46 -3.95 9.27
CA VAL A 78 -8.08 -2.66 9.53
C VAL A 78 -9.51 -2.69 9.02
N ARG A 79 -10.47 -2.29 9.86
CA ARG A 79 -11.85 -1.99 9.43
C ARG A 79 -12.19 -0.53 9.63
N MET A 80 -12.52 0.16 8.55
CA MET A 80 -12.98 1.54 8.54
C MET A 80 -14.50 1.59 8.61
N ASN A 81 -15.05 2.47 9.46
CA ASN A 81 -16.46 2.50 9.85
C ASN A 81 -17.41 2.87 8.69
N GLN A 82 -18.69 2.52 8.81
CA GLN A 82 -19.77 2.93 7.90
C GLN A 82 -20.43 4.26 8.32
N ASN A 83 -21.28 4.81 7.46
CA ASN A 83 -22.16 5.95 7.76
C ASN A 83 -21.45 7.24 8.17
N ASN A 84 -20.16 7.38 7.85
CA ASN A 84 -19.39 8.57 8.19
C ASN A 84 -19.83 9.76 7.31
N THR A 85 -20.14 10.90 7.93
CA THR A 85 -20.38 12.17 7.23
C THR A 85 -19.08 12.89 6.84
N LYS A 86 -17.95 12.44 7.40
CA LYS A 86 -16.59 12.86 7.05
C LYS A 86 -15.79 11.63 6.65
N SER A 87 -14.70 11.83 5.92
CA SER A 87 -13.80 10.72 5.57
C SER A 87 -13.20 10.04 6.79
N ALA A 88 -12.94 8.75 6.65
CA ALA A 88 -12.16 7.93 7.58
C ALA A 88 -10.76 7.71 7.01
N TYR A 89 -9.75 7.55 7.88
CA TYR A 89 -8.36 7.48 7.46
C TYR A 89 -7.60 6.32 8.11
N LEU A 90 -6.84 5.60 7.28
CA LEU A 90 -5.70 4.79 7.71
C LEU A 90 -4.44 5.48 7.18
N GLN A 91 -3.68 6.12 8.05
CA GLN A 91 -2.67 7.11 7.66
C GLN A 91 -1.31 6.82 8.29
N MET A 92 -0.25 6.79 7.47
CA MET A 92 1.12 6.75 7.97
C MET A 92 1.48 8.05 8.70
N MET A 93 2.09 7.93 9.88
CA MET A 93 2.63 9.07 10.64
C MET A 93 4.15 9.24 10.46
N PHE A 94 4.77 8.45 9.58
CA PHE A 94 6.18 8.45 9.22
C PHE A 94 6.35 8.61 7.70
N ASP A 95 7.54 9.03 7.26
CA ASP A 95 7.89 9.09 5.84
C ASP A 95 8.87 7.96 5.48
N LEU A 96 8.62 7.31 4.36
CA LEU A 96 9.57 6.45 3.67
C LEU A 96 10.64 7.32 3.00
N PRO A 97 11.94 6.94 3.06
CA PRO A 97 13.03 7.81 2.66
C PRO A 97 13.28 7.90 1.15
N ASN A 98 12.97 6.85 0.39
CA ASN A 98 13.48 6.64 -0.99
C ASN A 98 12.36 6.68 -2.03
N GLY A 99 11.29 7.43 -1.78
CA GLY A 99 10.17 7.52 -2.70
C GLY A 99 9.34 6.24 -2.76
N ALA A 100 8.59 6.08 -3.84
CA ALA A 100 7.85 4.86 -4.13
C ALA A 100 7.69 4.65 -5.64
N THR A 101 7.77 3.39 -6.07
CA THR A 101 7.49 2.95 -7.44
C THR A 101 6.19 2.15 -7.56
N LYS A 102 5.78 1.52 -6.45
CA LYS A 102 4.53 0.77 -6.38
C LYS A 102 3.94 0.79 -4.97
N VAL A 103 2.63 0.84 -4.87
CA VAL A 103 1.88 0.61 -3.63
C VAL A 103 0.84 -0.47 -3.90
N GLU A 104 0.72 -1.44 -3.00
CA GLU A 104 -0.32 -2.45 -3.08
C GLU A 104 -0.92 -2.73 -1.70
N PHE A 105 -2.18 -3.12 -1.68
CA PHE A 105 -2.87 -3.58 -0.48
C PHE A 105 -4.11 -4.36 -0.88
N TRP A 106 -4.68 -5.09 0.07
CA TRP A 106 -5.90 -5.82 -0.12
C TRP A 106 -7.07 -5.08 0.51
N TYR A 107 -8.21 -5.06 -0.17
CA TYR A 107 -9.43 -4.45 0.35
C TYR A 107 -10.66 -5.33 0.15
N LYS A 108 -11.63 -5.20 1.05
CA LYS A 108 -12.93 -5.89 0.98
C LYS A 108 -14.04 -5.01 1.52
N GLN A 109 -15.21 -5.03 0.90
CA GLN A 109 -16.42 -4.51 1.53
C GLN A 109 -16.80 -5.43 2.70
N PHE A 110 -17.20 -4.87 3.84
CA PHE A 110 -17.66 -5.72 4.94
C PHE A 110 -18.91 -6.52 4.54
N THR A 111 -18.92 -7.81 4.84
CA THR A 111 -19.82 -8.83 4.25
C THR A 111 -21.31 -8.47 4.25
N LEU A 112 -21.78 -7.76 5.27
CA LEU A 112 -23.20 -7.42 5.45
C LEU A 112 -23.57 -5.98 5.07
N ASP A 113 -22.60 -5.15 4.72
CA ASP A 113 -22.84 -3.72 4.51
C ASP A 113 -23.13 -3.41 3.03
N LYS A 114 -23.43 -2.15 2.72
CA LYS A 114 -23.47 -1.62 1.35
C LYS A 114 -22.05 -1.39 0.80
N PRO A 115 -21.89 -1.19 -0.52
CA PRO A 115 -20.62 -0.72 -1.08
C PRO A 115 -20.12 0.55 -0.39
N CYS A 116 -18.85 0.85 -0.62
CA CYS A 116 -18.27 2.12 -0.21
C CYS A 116 -17.19 2.59 -1.17
N MET A 117 -16.78 3.84 -1.02
CA MET A 117 -15.76 4.45 -1.86
C MET A 117 -14.52 4.82 -1.06
N PHE A 118 -13.34 4.64 -1.65
CA PHE A 118 -12.06 5.04 -1.07
C PHE A 118 -11.05 5.37 -2.16
N GLN A 119 -9.97 6.05 -1.77
CA GLN A 119 -8.82 6.31 -2.63
C GLN A 119 -7.52 6.20 -1.84
N LEU A 120 -6.43 5.88 -2.54
CA LEU A 120 -5.08 5.98 -2.03
C LEU A 120 -4.61 7.44 -2.20
N GLU A 121 -3.94 7.96 -1.18
CA GLU A 121 -3.34 9.29 -1.25
C GLU A 121 -1.91 9.27 -0.71
N TYR A 122 -1.11 10.22 -1.17
CA TYR A 122 0.25 10.41 -0.69
C TYR A 122 0.53 11.85 -0.28
N SER A 123 1.58 12.03 0.51
CA SER A 123 2.09 13.31 0.96
C SER A 123 3.61 13.33 0.90
N THR A 124 4.17 14.40 0.33
CA THR A 124 5.62 14.70 0.33
C THR A 124 6.00 15.82 1.30
N ASN A 125 5.05 16.32 2.10
CA ASN A 125 5.24 17.45 3.02
C ASN A 125 4.85 17.11 4.47
N LYS A 126 5.13 15.86 4.89
CA LYS A 126 4.90 15.35 6.24
C LYS A 126 3.43 15.39 6.69
N GLY A 127 2.50 15.19 5.76
CA GLY A 127 1.05 15.08 6.01
C GLY A 127 0.29 16.40 6.02
N LYS A 128 0.92 17.52 5.62
CA LYS A 128 0.27 18.85 5.55
C LYS A 128 -0.70 18.95 4.38
N LYS A 129 -0.39 18.32 3.25
CA LYS A 129 -1.27 18.20 2.08
C LYS A 129 -1.21 16.79 1.53
N TRP A 130 -2.33 16.32 1.00
CA TRP A 130 -2.47 14.99 0.43
C TRP A 130 -2.92 15.09 -1.02
N GLN A 131 -2.37 14.22 -1.86
CA GLN A 131 -2.68 14.11 -3.28
C GLN A 131 -3.21 12.70 -3.57
N ALA A 132 -4.29 12.62 -4.35
CA ALA A 132 -4.87 11.34 -4.75
C ALA A 132 -3.97 10.60 -5.74
N ILE A 133 -3.95 9.27 -5.64
CA ILE A 133 -3.31 8.37 -6.59
C ILE A 133 -4.42 7.62 -7.33
N GLY A 134 -4.52 7.87 -8.64
CA GLY A 134 -5.55 7.28 -9.49
C GLY A 134 -6.96 7.77 -9.17
N ASP A 135 -7.95 7.04 -9.70
CA ASP A 135 -9.37 7.33 -9.52
C ASP A 135 -9.92 6.76 -8.21
N LEU A 136 -11.10 7.25 -7.85
CA LEU A 136 -11.87 6.74 -6.72
C LEU A 136 -12.30 5.29 -6.95
N ILE A 137 -12.04 4.42 -5.98
CA ILE A 137 -12.38 2.99 -6.05
C ILE A 137 -13.70 2.74 -5.32
N VAL A 138 -14.59 1.98 -5.96
CA VAL A 138 -15.82 1.46 -5.34
C VAL A 138 -15.58 0.02 -4.88
N ALA A 139 -15.56 -0.20 -3.57
CA ALA A 139 -15.47 -1.53 -2.99
C ALA A 139 -16.86 -2.19 -3.00
N THR A 140 -17.01 -3.23 -3.84
CA THR A 140 -18.26 -3.98 -4.02
C THR A 140 -18.15 -5.47 -3.66
N ASN A 141 -16.92 -6.00 -3.55
CA ASN A 141 -16.69 -7.41 -3.27
C ASN A 141 -16.78 -7.70 -1.77
N LYS A 142 -17.70 -8.60 -1.41
CA LYS A 142 -18.04 -8.98 -0.02
C LYS A 142 -17.47 -10.34 0.39
N GLU A 143 -17.15 -11.17 -0.60
CA GLU A 143 -16.77 -12.57 -0.44
C GLU A 143 -15.26 -12.71 -0.27
N LYS A 144 -14.49 -11.98 -1.07
CA LYS A 144 -13.03 -12.09 -1.11
C LYS A 144 -12.39 -10.71 -1.16
N TYR A 145 -11.21 -10.60 -0.56
CA TYR A 145 -10.38 -9.43 -0.74
C TYR A 145 -9.97 -9.30 -2.21
N THR A 146 -9.93 -8.06 -2.67
CA THR A 146 -9.43 -7.65 -3.98
C THR A 146 -8.10 -6.92 -3.77
N LYS A 147 -7.11 -7.20 -4.61
CA LYS A 147 -5.83 -6.50 -4.56
C LYS A 147 -5.95 -5.16 -5.29
N ALA A 148 -5.63 -4.06 -4.61
CA ALA A 148 -5.36 -2.79 -5.25
C ALA A 148 -3.86 -2.69 -5.54
N GLU A 149 -3.49 -2.32 -6.75
CA GLU A 149 -2.08 -2.10 -7.15
C GLU A 149 -1.98 -0.76 -7.88
N PHE A 150 -1.07 0.08 -7.43
CA PHE A 150 -0.81 1.40 -7.99
C PHE A 150 0.67 1.51 -8.36
N LYS A 151 0.93 1.68 -9.65
CA LYS A 151 2.25 2.09 -10.13
C LYS A 151 2.38 3.59 -9.98
N VAL A 152 3.44 4.03 -9.34
CA VAL A 152 3.70 5.44 -9.02
C VAL A 152 5.15 5.77 -9.37
N ASP A 153 5.45 7.06 -9.50
CA ASP A 153 6.82 7.54 -9.72
C ASP A 153 7.02 8.74 -8.78
N ILE A 154 7.22 8.44 -7.49
CA ILE A 154 7.35 9.46 -6.45
C ILE A 154 8.78 9.44 -5.96
N GLU A 155 9.46 10.57 -6.09
CA GLU A 155 10.83 10.74 -5.59
C GLU A 155 10.85 11.32 -4.16
N GLY A 156 11.95 11.09 -3.45
CA GLY A 156 12.20 11.66 -2.12
C GLY A 156 11.27 11.13 -1.03
N ARG A 157 11.15 11.89 0.07
CA ARG A 157 10.39 11.41 1.24
C ARG A 157 8.88 11.40 0.94
N VAL A 158 8.24 10.27 1.17
CA VAL A 158 6.79 10.09 0.92
C VAL A 158 6.12 9.32 2.06
N ARG A 159 4.86 9.65 2.34
CA ARG A 159 3.97 8.85 3.18
C ARG A 159 2.61 8.68 2.52
N PHE A 160 1.90 7.63 2.91
CA PHE A 160 0.62 7.26 2.32
C PHE A 160 -0.53 7.27 3.33
N ARG A 161 -1.75 7.40 2.82
CA ARG A 161 -2.97 7.10 3.55
C ARG A 161 -4.03 6.51 2.64
N ILE A 162 -4.90 5.69 3.21
CA ILE A 162 -6.17 5.31 2.59
C ILE A 162 -7.24 6.25 3.12
N ASN A 163 -7.91 6.96 2.21
CA ASN A 163 -9.02 7.85 2.48
C ASN A 163 -10.32 7.16 2.07
N LYS A 164 -11.08 6.65 3.05
CA LYS A 164 -12.44 6.19 2.81
C LYS A 164 -13.39 7.39 2.82
N ILE A 165 -14.13 7.58 1.73
CA ILE A 165 -14.98 8.75 1.55
C ILE A 165 -16.20 8.70 2.48
N GLY A 166 -16.44 9.80 3.18
CA GLY A 166 -17.64 10.02 3.96
C GLY A 166 -18.81 10.40 3.07
N LEU A 167 -19.62 9.42 2.67
CA LEU A 167 -20.79 9.63 1.79
C LEU A 167 -22.08 9.96 2.57
N GLY A 168 -22.00 10.09 3.89
CA GLY A 168 -23.14 10.37 4.76
C GLY A 168 -23.70 9.13 5.46
N ASP A 169 -24.82 9.31 6.15
CA ASP A 169 -25.42 8.30 7.03
C ASP A 169 -26.49 7.46 6.31
N GLY A 170 -26.12 6.25 5.91
CA GLY A 170 -26.99 5.29 5.23
C GLY A 170 -28.13 4.73 6.09
N SER A 171 -28.09 4.94 7.41
CA SER A 171 -29.23 4.61 8.28
C SER A 171 -30.37 5.62 8.18
N LYS A 172 -30.08 6.85 7.75
CA LYS A 172 -31.04 7.94 7.57
C LYS A 172 -31.51 8.09 6.12
N ASN A 173 -30.67 7.73 5.16
CA ASN A 173 -31.02 7.72 3.74
C ASN A 173 -30.49 6.44 3.08
N GLN A 174 -31.40 5.56 2.67
CA GLN A 174 -31.04 4.25 2.10
C GLN A 174 -30.40 4.35 0.70
N GLU A 175 -30.43 5.49 0.03
CA GLU A 175 -29.69 5.68 -1.23
C GLU A 175 -28.19 5.86 -0.99
N ILE A 176 -27.77 6.14 0.25
CA ILE A 176 -26.35 6.31 0.59
C ILE A 176 -25.67 4.94 0.73
N SER A 177 -24.66 4.73 -0.12
CA SER A 177 -23.80 3.56 -0.12
C SER A 177 -22.49 3.85 0.61
N ASN A 178 -22.49 3.71 1.94
CA ASN A 178 -21.35 4.05 2.79
C ASN A 178 -21.03 2.95 3.81
N GLY A 179 -20.90 1.71 3.35
CA GLY A 179 -20.57 0.57 4.21
C GLY A 179 -19.14 0.59 4.76
N ARG A 180 -18.82 -0.38 5.63
CA ARG A 180 -17.47 -0.57 6.16
C ARG A 180 -16.52 -1.11 5.10
N LEU A 181 -15.26 -0.67 5.20
CA LEU A 181 -14.15 -1.10 4.33
C LEU A 181 -13.12 -1.83 5.18
N ASN A 182 -12.72 -3.03 4.77
CA ASN A 182 -11.59 -3.72 5.35
C ASN A 182 -10.35 -3.53 4.48
N ILE A 183 -9.18 -3.36 5.11
CA ILE A 183 -7.87 -3.22 4.49
C ILE A 183 -6.90 -4.19 5.16
N ASP A 184 -6.06 -4.83 4.35
CA ASP A 184 -5.05 -5.78 4.81
C ASP A 184 -3.77 -5.72 3.94
N ASP A 185 -2.64 -6.19 4.50
CA ASP A 185 -1.33 -6.34 3.85
C ASP A 185 -0.90 -5.11 3.02
N PHE A 186 -0.70 -3.96 3.67
CA PHE A 186 -0.28 -2.73 2.98
C PHE A 186 1.21 -2.77 2.66
N ALA A 187 1.60 -2.72 1.39
CA ALA A 187 2.97 -2.81 0.89
C ALA A 187 3.37 -1.60 0.03
N VAL A 188 4.64 -1.18 0.16
CA VAL A 188 5.24 -0.11 -0.65
C VAL A 188 6.58 -0.59 -1.21
N TYR A 189 6.84 -0.27 -2.46
CA TYR A 189 8.07 -0.58 -3.17
C TYR A 189 8.79 0.69 -3.57
N TYR A 190 10.11 0.65 -3.66
CA TYR A 190 10.97 1.74 -4.10
C TYR A 190 11.98 1.27 -5.15
N LYS A 191 12.57 2.26 -5.82
CA LYS A 191 13.67 2.03 -6.76
C LYS A 191 14.98 1.99 -5.98
N GLU A 192 15.73 0.90 -6.13
CA GLU A 192 17.11 0.81 -5.63
C GLU A 192 18.10 1.61 -6.49
#